data_AF-A0AAV4V4K2-F1
#
_entry.id   AF-A0AAV4V4K2-F1
#
_cell.length_a   1.000
_cell.length_b   1.000
_cell.length_c   1.000
_cell.angle_alpha   90.00
_cell.angle_beta   90.00
_cell.angle_gamma   90.00
#
_symmetry.space_group_name_H-M   'P 1'
#
loop_
_entity.id
_entity.type
_entity.pdbx_description
1 polymer ?
#
loop_
_entity_poly.entity_id
_entity_poly.type
_entity_poly.pdbx_seq_one_letter_code
_entity_poly.pdbx_strand_id
1 'polypeptide(L)'
;MDQLHLNVRNTASSVALDKQGRERDLGRGFRSKKLQSPPKCRKIRKLRILQCNINGLCTPSSRVKLDKILELASKHQVSIIALQETKLNTRHRLRVKGYNIVRQDRSSNGGGGLMFLIRDVYFQRIDRINSPRKSLESQGITVLSRKHNNNINIFNLYHPPNNQKLDLDALEGLFTNATVLIGDLNAKHTAWGCALENNRGQDLENLSNDKAFLFLNNGTHTYRSHSYNTTDALDLTISSPDLFPYCSWKVVDYVGSDHYPILIELDYDIKTYGNNNIYWNFKKANWTLFEKNLNEQLQKNPITENLENEWFVFKHSIFTAAEGAVPRGKHKKTRPAFTNDSQDLQKLLAKREHLLQSHNLNDNTDTRIELNKINAEIKREYCSIKQSNWQDLCKSLDYKTPNTRLWRLAKNLTKYNHRWKIQILSLVSMELPL
;
A
#
# COMPACT_ATOMS: atom_id res chain seq x y z
N MET A 1 -46.13 -25.37 39.11
CA MET A 1 -44.84 -24.95 39.69
C MET A 1 -44.12 -26.26 39.94
N ASP A 2 -43.42 -26.78 38.93
CA ASP A 2 -43.04 -28.19 38.95
C ASP A 2 -41.61 -28.37 38.47
N GLN A 3 -40.80 -28.93 39.37
CA GLN A 3 -39.43 -29.34 39.18
C GLN A 3 -39.36 -30.77 38.60
N LEU A 4 -38.32 -30.98 37.78
CA LEU A 4 -37.59 -32.22 37.54
C LEU A 4 -38.36 -33.46 37.04
N HIS A 5 -38.07 -33.86 35.80
CA HIS A 5 -37.52 -35.19 35.53
C HIS A 5 -36.89 -35.29 34.13
N LEU A 6 -35.62 -35.72 34.09
CA LEU A 6 -34.88 -36.15 32.91
C LEU A 6 -35.49 -37.42 32.33
N ASN A 7 -35.61 -37.49 31.00
CA ASN A 7 -35.88 -38.73 30.28
C ASN A 7 -34.85 -38.92 29.17
N VAL A 8 -33.99 -39.92 29.38
CA VAL A 8 -33.05 -40.50 28.41
C VAL A 8 -33.79 -41.64 27.70
N ARG A 9 -33.80 -41.66 26.37
CA ARG A 9 -34.07 -42.88 25.58
C ARG A 9 -33.09 -43.01 24.43
N ASN A 10 -32.21 -44.00 24.57
CA ASN A 10 -31.50 -44.67 23.50
C ASN A 10 -32.48 -45.48 22.64
N THR A 11 -32.26 -45.53 21.32
CA THR A 11 -32.39 -46.77 20.54
C THR A 11 -31.33 -46.77 19.44
N ALA A 12 -30.62 -47.88 19.35
CA ALA A 12 -29.50 -48.15 18.48
C ALA A 12 -29.95 -48.79 17.16
N SER A 13 -29.16 -48.64 16.10
CA SER A 13 -28.82 -49.78 15.22
C SER A 13 -27.60 -49.49 14.34
N SER A 14 -26.68 -50.45 14.37
CA SER A 14 -25.71 -50.93 13.35
C SER A 14 -25.24 -49.98 12.25
N VAL A 15 -23.94 -49.82 11.98
CA VAL A 15 -23.04 -50.88 11.48
C VAL A 15 -21.63 -50.70 12.04
N ALA A 16 -21.08 -51.79 12.56
CA ALA A 16 -19.71 -51.91 13.02
C ALA A 16 -18.78 -52.42 11.90
N LEU A 17 -17.47 -52.20 12.11
CA LEU A 17 -16.32 -52.86 11.51
C LEU A 17 -15.81 -52.31 10.16
N ASP A 18 -14.87 -51.36 10.24
CA ASP A 18 -13.50 -51.64 9.83
C ASP A 18 -12.54 -50.56 10.39
N LYS A 19 -11.84 -50.90 11.46
CA LYS A 19 -10.74 -50.11 12.03
C LYS A 19 -9.58 -51.05 12.33
N GLN A 20 -8.73 -51.25 11.34
CA GLN A 20 -7.33 -51.58 11.58
C GLN A 20 -6.45 -50.46 11.04
N GLY A 21 -5.56 -49.96 11.92
CA GLY A 21 -4.32 -49.31 11.54
C GLY A 21 -4.38 -47.90 10.95
N ARG A 22 -4.75 -46.89 11.76
CA ARG A 22 -4.14 -45.56 11.62
C ARG A 22 -3.82 -45.00 13.00
N GLU A 23 -2.55 -45.14 13.38
CA GLU A 23 -1.95 -44.42 14.49
C GLU A 23 -2.22 -42.92 14.33
N ARG A 24 -2.75 -42.33 15.39
CA ARG A 24 -2.89 -40.89 15.56
C ARG A 24 -1.57 -40.37 16.12
N ASP A 25 -0.57 -40.10 15.27
CA ASP A 25 0.54 -39.19 15.60
C ASP A 25 1.49 -38.81 14.44
N LEU A 26 1.00 -38.74 13.20
CA LEU A 26 1.70 -38.01 12.15
C LEU A 26 1.17 -36.59 12.05
N GLY A 27 1.70 -35.75 12.94
CA GLY A 27 1.53 -34.30 12.90
C GLY A 27 1.74 -33.78 11.48
N ARG A 28 0.87 -32.85 11.06
CA ARG A 28 1.07 -32.05 9.85
C ARG A 28 2.51 -31.55 9.87
N GLY A 29 3.31 -32.06 8.94
CA GLY A 29 4.75 -31.81 8.88
C GLY A 29 5.06 -30.36 9.18
N PHE A 30 6.03 -30.14 10.07
CA PHE A 30 6.58 -28.84 10.39
C PHE A 30 6.72 -28.06 9.08
N ARG A 31 5.97 -26.94 8.96
CA ARG A 31 6.30 -25.93 7.96
C ARG A 31 7.76 -25.60 8.19
N SER A 32 8.61 -26.06 7.28
CA SER A 32 10.03 -25.70 7.22
C SER A 32 10.15 -24.26 7.66
N LYS A 33 10.73 -24.05 8.86
CA LYS A 33 11.25 -22.76 9.26
C LYS A 33 12.26 -22.46 8.17
N LYS A 34 11.85 -21.62 7.20
CA LYS A 34 12.74 -21.11 6.17
C LYS A 34 13.98 -20.63 6.91
N LEU A 35 15.10 -21.34 6.77
CA LEU A 35 16.38 -20.78 7.15
C LEU A 35 16.56 -19.58 6.23
N GLN A 36 16.25 -18.41 6.78
CA GLN A 36 16.51 -17.15 6.12
C GLN A 36 18.03 -17.05 6.05
N SER A 37 18.60 -17.11 4.84
CA SER A 37 19.89 -16.47 4.62
C SER A 37 19.84 -15.09 5.27
N PRO A 38 20.85 -14.66 6.03
CA PRO A 38 20.83 -13.36 6.67
C PRO A 38 20.44 -12.31 5.63
N PRO A 39 19.44 -11.45 5.90
CA PRO A 39 18.94 -10.52 4.90
C PRO A 39 20.09 -9.63 4.42
N LYS A 40 20.56 -9.88 3.20
CA LYS A 40 21.56 -9.02 2.56
C LYS A 40 20.93 -7.65 2.39
N CYS A 41 21.63 -6.65 2.93
CA CYS A 41 21.23 -5.25 3.02
C CYS A 41 20.95 -4.67 1.62
N ARG A 42 19.80 -4.03 1.43
CA ARG A 42 19.63 -3.08 0.34
C ARG A 42 19.74 -1.71 0.95
N LYS A 43 20.75 -0.94 0.55
CA LYS A 43 20.78 0.50 0.84
C LYS A 43 19.66 1.14 0.02
N ILE A 44 18.61 1.61 0.66
CA ILE A 44 17.79 2.65 0.05
C ILE A 44 18.61 3.91 0.26
N ARG A 45 19.24 4.41 -0.81
CA ARG A 45 19.99 5.66 -0.73
C ARG A 45 19.04 6.84 -0.44
N LYS A 46 17.81 6.77 -0.96
CA LYS A 46 16.79 7.84 -0.84
C LYS A 46 15.43 7.27 -0.50
N LEU A 47 14.84 7.70 0.62
CA LEU A 47 13.43 7.45 0.91
C LEU A 47 12.59 8.45 0.15
N ARG A 48 11.59 7.97 -0.59
CA ARG A 48 10.67 8.81 -1.34
C ARG A 48 9.26 8.64 -0.81
N ILE A 49 8.63 9.77 -0.51
CA ILE A 49 7.29 9.89 0.03
C ILE A 49 6.44 10.68 -0.96
N LEU A 50 5.21 10.23 -1.21
CA LEU A 50 4.22 10.97 -2.01
C LEU A 50 3.07 11.37 -1.10
N GLN A 51 2.87 12.66 -0.89
CA GLN A 51 1.76 13.25 -0.13
C GLN A 51 0.66 13.71 -1.09
N CYS A 52 -0.62 13.50 -0.75
CA CYS A 52 -1.74 14.06 -1.53
C CYS A 52 -3.05 14.00 -0.75
N ASN A 53 -3.74 15.13 -0.58
CA ASN A 53 -5.15 15.11 -0.24
C ASN A 53 -5.94 14.56 -1.45
N ILE A 54 -6.43 13.34 -1.32
CA ILE A 54 -7.03 12.61 -2.44
C ILE A 54 -8.50 12.94 -2.63
N ASN A 55 -9.13 13.64 -1.69
CA ASN A 55 -10.53 14.03 -1.71
C ASN A 55 -11.49 12.89 -2.14
N GLY A 56 -11.40 11.74 -1.47
CA GLY A 56 -12.35 10.64 -1.54
C GLY A 56 -12.01 9.46 -2.46
N LEU A 57 -12.14 8.25 -1.92
CA LEU A 57 -11.90 6.95 -2.57
C LEU A 57 -13.08 5.96 -2.43
N CYS A 58 -14.24 6.46 -2.00
CA CYS A 58 -15.42 5.65 -1.67
C CYS A 58 -16.01 4.94 -2.89
N THR A 59 -16.03 5.61 -4.05
CA THR A 59 -16.66 5.09 -5.27
C THR A 59 -15.62 4.51 -6.23
N PRO A 60 -15.99 3.53 -7.08
CA PRO A 60 -15.11 3.05 -8.14
C PRO A 60 -14.58 4.18 -9.03
N SER A 61 -15.43 5.16 -9.36
CA SER A 61 -15.08 6.31 -10.20
C SER A 61 -14.08 7.26 -9.54
N SER A 62 -14.13 7.43 -8.20
CA SER A 62 -13.16 8.28 -7.50
C SER A 62 -11.80 7.62 -7.31
N ARG A 63 -11.74 6.28 -7.36
CA ARG A 63 -10.49 5.49 -7.26
C ARG A 63 -9.57 5.62 -8.48
N VAL A 64 -10.02 6.23 -9.56
CA VAL A 64 -9.14 6.60 -10.69
C VAL A 64 -7.98 7.48 -10.22
N LYS A 65 -8.21 8.36 -9.25
CA LYS A 65 -7.17 9.19 -8.63
C LYS A 65 -6.10 8.33 -7.95
N LEU A 66 -6.51 7.25 -7.28
CA LEU A 66 -5.59 6.30 -6.66
C LEU A 66 -4.74 5.58 -7.71
N ASP A 67 -5.30 5.19 -8.84
CA ASP A 67 -4.51 4.54 -9.91
C ASP A 67 -3.41 5.47 -10.43
N LYS A 68 -3.73 6.76 -10.66
CA LYS A 68 -2.75 7.78 -11.04
C LYS A 68 -1.68 7.99 -9.97
N ILE A 69 -2.06 8.04 -8.70
CA ILE A 69 -1.12 8.09 -7.57
C ILE A 69 -0.17 6.89 -7.58
N LEU A 70 -0.66 5.68 -7.90
CA LEU A 70 0.17 4.47 -8.00
C LEU A 70 1.09 4.48 -9.23
N GLU A 71 0.66 5.08 -10.33
CA GLU A 71 1.48 5.33 -11.52
C GLU A 71 2.62 6.30 -11.20
N LEU A 72 2.33 7.44 -10.57
CA LEU A 72 3.33 8.40 -10.08
C LEU A 72 4.28 7.75 -9.08
N ALA A 73 3.76 6.98 -8.13
CA ALA A 73 4.57 6.25 -7.17
C ALA A 73 5.49 5.24 -7.84
N SER A 74 5.09 4.65 -8.97
CA SER A 74 5.94 3.75 -9.76
C SER A 74 7.00 4.54 -10.53
N LYS A 75 6.61 5.60 -11.24
CA LYS A 75 7.49 6.53 -11.98
C LYS A 75 8.61 7.08 -11.11
N HIS A 76 8.28 7.53 -9.90
CA HIS A 76 9.24 8.11 -8.96
C HIS A 76 9.84 7.09 -7.98
N GLN A 77 9.50 5.80 -8.07
CA GLN A 77 9.95 4.75 -7.14
C GLN A 77 9.67 5.10 -5.66
N VAL A 78 8.48 5.61 -5.39
CA VAL A 78 8.01 6.01 -4.05
C VAL A 78 7.80 4.79 -3.18
N SER A 79 8.29 4.86 -1.94
CA SER A 79 8.13 3.80 -0.93
C SER A 79 6.90 4.01 -0.06
N ILE A 80 6.56 5.27 0.23
CA ILE A 80 5.48 5.64 1.14
C ILE A 80 4.55 6.62 0.44
N ILE A 81 3.26 6.34 0.43
CA ILE A 81 2.24 7.27 -0.05
C ILE A 81 1.37 7.64 1.14
N ALA A 82 1.23 8.93 1.43
CA ALA A 82 0.38 9.47 2.49
C ALA A 82 -0.80 10.20 1.85
N LEU A 83 -2.00 9.72 2.15
CA LEU A 83 -3.25 10.27 1.60
C LEU A 83 -4.11 10.85 2.72
N GLN A 84 -4.59 12.07 2.50
CA GLN A 84 -5.60 12.74 3.33
C GLN A 84 -6.98 12.64 2.65
N GLU A 85 -8.04 12.85 3.42
CA GLU A 85 -9.44 12.75 2.99
C GLU A 85 -9.75 11.53 2.13
N THR A 86 -9.38 10.33 2.58
CA THR A 86 -9.77 9.12 1.86
C THR A 86 -11.29 8.92 1.83
N LYS A 87 -12.02 9.50 2.79
CA LYS A 87 -13.48 9.37 3.00
C LYS A 87 -13.94 7.92 3.13
N LEU A 88 -13.01 7.01 3.41
CA LEU A 88 -13.30 5.60 3.62
C LEU A 88 -13.85 5.37 5.03
N ASN A 89 -14.63 4.31 5.16
CA ASN A 89 -15.11 3.80 6.44
C ASN A 89 -14.78 2.31 6.58
N THR A 90 -15.07 1.74 7.74
CA THR A 90 -14.78 0.33 8.06
C THR A 90 -15.49 -0.68 7.14
N ARG A 91 -16.58 -0.28 6.47
CA ARG A 91 -17.30 -1.11 5.48
C ARG A 91 -16.56 -1.13 4.14
N HIS A 92 -15.87 -0.04 3.80
CA HIS A 92 -15.07 0.00 2.58
C HIS A 92 -13.85 -0.91 2.70
N ARG A 93 -13.78 -1.88 1.79
CA ARG A 93 -12.57 -2.68 1.57
C ARG A 93 -11.74 -2.01 0.46
N LEU A 94 -10.45 -1.88 0.71
CA LEU A 94 -9.45 -1.40 -0.24
C LEU A 94 -8.24 -2.34 -0.16
N ARG A 95 -7.74 -2.77 -1.31
CA ARG A 95 -6.51 -3.57 -1.42
C ARG A 95 -5.70 -3.00 -2.56
N VAL A 96 -4.46 -2.66 -2.26
CA VAL A 96 -3.48 -2.19 -3.24
C VAL A 96 -2.37 -3.23 -3.29
N LYS A 97 -2.19 -3.84 -4.46
CA LYS A 97 -1.24 -4.94 -4.61
C LYS A 97 0.19 -4.43 -4.39
N GLY A 98 0.93 -5.09 -3.50
CA GLY A 98 2.32 -4.76 -3.22
C GLY A 98 2.52 -3.69 -2.14
N TYR A 99 1.44 -3.16 -1.56
CA TYR A 99 1.50 -2.18 -0.47
C TYR A 99 0.88 -2.73 0.81
N ASN A 100 1.53 -2.45 1.93
CA ASN A 100 0.92 -2.50 3.25
C ASN A 100 0.05 -1.26 3.43
N ILE A 101 -1.16 -1.44 3.96
CA ILE A 101 -2.12 -0.34 4.15
C ILE A 101 -2.26 -0.09 5.66
N VAL A 102 -2.00 1.14 6.07
CA VAL A 102 -2.32 1.65 7.40
C VAL A 102 -3.40 2.71 7.22
N ARG A 103 -4.54 2.54 7.87
CA ARG A 103 -5.72 3.38 7.63
C ARG A 103 -6.34 3.83 8.94
N GLN A 104 -6.79 5.07 8.96
CA GLN A 104 -7.57 5.69 10.01
C GLN A 104 -8.85 6.20 9.37
N ASP A 105 -9.95 5.50 9.59
CA ASP A 105 -11.26 5.84 9.06
C ASP A 105 -12.02 6.70 10.06
N ARG A 106 -12.83 7.67 9.59
CA ARG A 106 -13.85 8.30 10.43
C ARG A 106 -15.08 7.40 10.57
N SER A 107 -15.73 7.49 11.73
CA SER A 107 -17.01 6.82 12.00
C SER A 107 -18.21 7.57 11.38
N SER A 108 -18.09 8.89 11.16
CA SER A 108 -19.15 9.72 10.59
C SER A 108 -19.15 9.70 9.05
N ASN A 109 -20.33 9.89 8.46
CA ASN A 109 -20.48 10.09 7.02
C ASN A 109 -20.12 11.54 6.69
N GLY A 110 -19.05 11.77 5.90
CA GLY A 110 -18.90 13.06 5.20
C GLY A 110 -17.51 13.68 5.07
N GLY A 111 -16.45 13.16 5.68
CA GLY A 111 -15.12 13.77 5.53
C GLY A 111 -13.98 13.06 6.26
N GLY A 112 -12.76 13.52 6.00
CA GLY A 112 -11.55 13.04 6.69
C GLY A 112 -11.10 11.63 6.29
N GLY A 113 -10.30 11.04 7.17
CA GLY A 113 -9.71 9.72 7.00
C GLY A 113 -8.34 9.75 6.35
N LEU A 114 -7.37 9.14 7.05
CA LEU A 114 -5.96 9.12 6.69
C LEU A 114 -5.51 7.72 6.25
N MET A 115 -4.60 7.67 5.29
CA MET A 115 -4.04 6.38 4.85
C MET A 115 -2.57 6.50 4.46
N PHE A 116 -1.77 5.56 4.94
CA PHE A 116 -0.48 5.23 4.36
C PHE A 116 -0.56 3.98 3.49
N LEU A 117 0.06 4.05 2.30
CA LEU A 117 0.42 2.90 1.50
C LEU A 117 1.95 2.75 1.53
N ILE A 118 2.43 1.64 2.08
CA ILE A 118 3.86 1.45 2.40
C ILE A 118 4.39 0.20 1.70
N ARG A 119 5.52 0.33 1.00
CA ARG A 119 6.23 -0.79 0.39
C ARG A 119 7.75 -0.62 0.57
N ASP A 120 8.47 -1.73 0.39
CA ASP A 120 9.95 -1.77 0.31
C ASP A 120 10.72 -1.25 1.55
N VAL A 121 10.00 -0.83 2.60
CA VAL A 121 10.54 -0.36 3.89
C VAL A 121 9.89 -1.12 5.04
N TYR A 122 10.63 -1.21 6.15
CA TYR A 122 10.11 -1.72 7.40
C TYR A 122 9.58 -0.56 8.21
N PHE A 123 8.42 -0.76 8.83
CA PHE A 123 7.78 0.29 9.60
C PHE A 123 7.10 -0.28 10.83
N GLN A 124 6.98 0.57 11.84
CA GLN A 124 6.08 0.38 12.98
C GLN A 124 5.01 1.45 12.93
N ARG A 125 3.83 1.14 13.45
CA ARG A 125 2.78 2.14 13.65
C ARG A 125 3.10 2.87 14.95
N ILE A 126 2.93 4.18 14.93
CA ILE A 126 2.95 4.97 16.16
C ILE A 126 1.52 4.95 16.69
N ASP A 127 1.37 4.77 18.00
CA ASP A 127 0.07 4.79 18.64
C ASP A 127 -0.62 6.13 18.41
N ARG A 128 -1.96 6.11 18.43
CA ARG A 128 -2.74 7.32 18.18
C ARG A 128 -2.40 8.37 19.22
N ILE A 129 -2.02 9.55 18.75
CA ILE A 129 -1.94 10.72 19.60
C ILE A 129 -3.37 11.18 19.84
N ASN A 130 -3.78 11.09 21.11
CA ASN A 130 -5.09 11.55 21.53
C ASN A 130 -5.09 13.07 21.50
N SER A 131 -5.64 13.65 20.43
CA SER A 131 -5.99 15.06 20.38
C SER A 131 -7.28 15.23 21.20
N PRO A 132 -7.26 15.93 22.34
CA PRO A 132 -8.49 16.21 23.09
C PRO A 132 -9.49 16.98 22.23
N ARG A 133 -9.01 17.78 21.28
CA ARG A 133 -9.82 18.40 20.24
C ARG A 133 -9.87 17.46 19.02
N LYS A 134 -11.06 16.96 18.67
CA LYS A 134 -11.28 16.14 17.45
C LYS A 134 -11.10 16.91 16.13
N SER A 135 -10.45 18.08 16.17
CA SER A 135 -10.20 18.96 15.03
C SER A 135 -9.01 18.49 14.19
N LEU A 136 -7.99 17.89 14.81
CA LEU A 136 -6.82 17.36 14.11
C LEU A 136 -6.89 15.83 14.00
N GLU A 137 -6.83 15.31 12.77
CA GLU A 137 -6.55 13.91 12.54
C GLU A 137 -5.05 13.68 12.39
N SER A 138 -4.51 12.72 13.11
CA SER A 138 -3.12 12.31 13.01
C SER A 138 -3.00 10.79 12.83
N GLN A 139 -2.02 10.38 12.02
CA GLN A 139 -1.62 9.00 11.84
C GLN A 139 -0.10 8.95 11.71
N GLY A 140 0.58 8.22 12.59
CA GLY A 140 2.04 8.12 12.60
C GLY A 140 2.58 6.74 12.20
N ILE A 141 3.72 6.74 11.53
CA ILE A 141 4.54 5.56 11.31
C ILE A 141 6.01 5.88 11.60
N THR A 142 6.75 4.91 12.10
CA THR A 142 8.22 5.00 12.19
C THR A 142 8.82 4.09 11.13
N VAL A 143 9.58 4.66 10.20
CA VAL A 143 10.40 3.90 9.24
C VAL A 143 11.66 3.43 9.96
N LEU A 144 11.83 2.11 10.01
CA LEU A 144 12.92 1.49 10.76
C LEU A 144 14.20 1.40 9.91
N SER A 145 15.29 1.94 10.46
CA SER A 145 16.63 1.75 9.95
C SER A 145 17.35 0.63 10.72
N ARG A 146 18.20 -0.14 10.03
CA ARG A 146 19.04 -1.16 10.68
C ARG A 146 20.11 -0.56 11.59
N LYS A 147 20.53 0.68 11.33
CA LYS A 147 21.29 1.44 12.31
C LYS A 147 20.26 2.01 13.27
N HIS A 148 20.16 1.48 14.49
CA HIS A 148 19.11 1.80 15.46
C HIS A 148 18.89 3.31 15.70
N ASN A 149 19.88 4.16 15.39
CA ASN A 149 19.82 5.61 15.59
C ASN A 149 19.31 6.42 14.39
N ASN A 150 18.87 5.77 13.30
CA ASN A 150 18.47 6.46 12.06
C ASN A 150 17.00 6.19 11.70
N ASN A 151 16.15 5.93 12.68
CA ASN A 151 14.71 5.79 12.47
C ASN A 151 14.10 7.14 12.15
N ILE A 152 13.07 7.15 11.29
CA ILE A 152 12.38 8.39 10.91
C ILE A 152 10.91 8.25 11.20
N ASN A 153 10.36 9.20 11.93
CA ASN A 153 8.94 9.32 12.19
C ASN A 153 8.28 10.10 11.05
N ILE A 154 7.17 9.59 10.54
CA ILE A 154 6.37 10.25 9.51
C ILE A 154 4.94 10.33 10.02
N PHE A 155 4.42 11.53 10.14
CA PHE A 155 3.04 11.77 10.56
C PHE A 155 2.23 12.35 9.40
N ASN A 156 1.15 11.65 9.07
CA ASN A 156 0.13 12.12 8.15
C ASN A 156 -0.95 12.85 8.95
N LEU A 157 -1.20 14.11 8.61
CA LEU A 157 -2.08 15.01 9.32
C LEU A 157 -3.20 15.49 8.41
N TYR A 158 -4.37 15.72 8.99
CA TYR A 158 -5.46 16.42 8.31
C TYR A 158 -6.23 17.25 9.31
N HIS A 159 -6.38 18.54 8.99
CA HIS A 159 -7.27 19.43 9.70
C HIS A 159 -8.32 19.96 8.72
N PRO A 160 -9.63 19.77 8.99
CA PRO A 160 -10.68 20.21 8.09
C PRO A 160 -10.71 21.74 7.93
N PRO A 161 -11.28 22.24 6.83
CA PRO A 161 -11.45 23.67 6.56
C PRO A 161 -12.61 24.25 7.40
N ASN A 162 -12.43 24.31 8.71
CA ASN A 162 -13.39 24.89 9.65
C ASN A 162 -12.73 25.99 10.50
N ASN A 163 -13.53 26.68 11.31
CA ASN A 163 -13.05 27.76 12.19
C ASN A 163 -12.45 27.24 13.52
N GLN A 164 -12.23 25.93 13.66
CA GLN A 164 -11.62 25.40 14.88
C GLN A 164 -10.12 25.73 14.90
N LYS A 165 -9.65 26.09 16.11
CA LYS A 165 -8.24 26.31 16.39
C LYS A 165 -7.46 25.00 16.28
N LEU A 166 -6.18 25.15 15.97
CA LEU A 166 -5.22 24.06 15.99
C LEU A 166 -5.11 23.51 17.42
N ASP A 167 -4.96 22.19 17.55
CA ASP A 167 -4.64 21.57 18.83
C ASP A 167 -3.12 21.61 19.00
N LEU A 168 -2.61 22.72 19.55
CA LEU A 168 -1.18 22.99 19.63
C LEU A 168 -0.46 21.99 20.53
N ASP A 169 -1.04 21.60 21.66
CA ASP A 169 -0.47 20.58 22.56
C ASP A 169 -0.29 19.24 21.83
N ALA A 170 -1.29 18.86 21.03
CA ALA A 170 -1.23 17.63 20.24
C ALA A 170 -0.19 17.69 19.12
N LEU A 171 -0.02 18.85 18.47
CA LEU A 171 1.03 19.06 17.47
C LEU A 171 2.42 19.13 18.09
N GLU A 172 2.57 19.80 19.22
CA GLU A 172 3.83 19.94 19.93
C GLU A 172 4.40 18.56 20.28
N GLY A 173 3.54 17.63 20.73
CA GLY A 173 3.92 16.24 20.98
C GLY A 173 4.45 15.47 19.75
N LEU A 174 4.22 15.97 18.53
CA LEU A 174 4.77 15.40 17.30
C LEU A 174 6.18 15.91 16.99
N PHE A 175 6.56 17.05 17.53
CA PHE A 175 7.77 17.77 17.15
C PHE A 175 8.98 17.15 17.88
N THR A 176 9.37 15.98 17.39
CA THR A 176 10.49 15.17 17.92
C THR A 176 11.59 15.03 16.88
N ASN A 177 12.80 14.68 17.31
CA ASN A 177 13.93 14.46 16.40
C ASN A 177 13.61 13.42 15.31
N ALA A 178 14.27 13.53 14.16
CA ALA A 178 14.08 12.65 13.01
C ALA A 178 12.61 12.51 12.57
N THR A 179 11.89 13.64 12.49
CA THR A 179 10.45 13.66 12.18
C THR A 179 10.13 14.45 10.92
N VAL A 180 9.22 13.91 10.10
CA VAL A 180 8.58 14.60 8.98
C VAL A 180 7.07 14.61 9.19
N LEU A 181 6.48 15.79 9.21
CA LEU A 181 5.04 16.02 9.27
C LEU A 181 4.54 16.37 7.88
N ILE A 182 3.48 15.68 7.43
CA ILE A 182 2.88 15.87 6.12
C ILE A 182 1.37 15.92 6.26
N GLY A 183 0.72 16.87 5.62
CA GLY A 183 -0.74 16.91 5.69
C GLY A 183 -1.37 18.12 5.03
N ASP A 184 -2.68 18.04 4.86
CA ASP A 184 -3.51 19.21 4.58
C ASP A 184 -4.01 19.77 5.91
N LEU A 185 -3.40 20.87 6.33
CA LEU A 185 -3.74 21.53 7.59
C LEU A 185 -4.75 22.66 7.40
N ASN A 186 -5.12 22.99 6.16
CA ASN A 186 -5.95 24.16 5.86
C ASN A 186 -5.45 25.45 6.57
N ALA A 187 -4.13 25.56 6.74
CA ALA A 187 -3.43 26.66 7.38
C ALA A 187 -2.84 27.57 6.30
N LYS A 188 -3.18 28.85 6.33
CA LYS A 188 -2.75 29.81 5.32
C LYS A 188 -1.74 30.77 5.93
N HIS A 189 -0.58 30.89 5.30
CA HIS A 189 0.45 31.85 5.69
C HIS A 189 1.33 32.19 4.47
N THR A 190 1.86 33.41 4.43
CA THR A 190 2.71 33.86 3.32
C THR A 190 4.02 33.07 3.24
N ALA A 191 4.57 32.64 4.38
CA ALA A 191 5.82 31.86 4.49
C ALA A 191 5.86 30.59 3.63
N TRP A 192 4.73 29.97 3.29
CA TRP A 192 4.67 28.79 2.43
C TRP A 192 3.92 29.01 1.11
N GLY A 193 3.61 30.27 0.76
CA GLY A 193 3.08 30.65 -0.54
C GLY A 193 1.58 30.90 -0.63
N CYS A 194 0.88 31.06 0.49
CA CYS A 194 -0.49 31.56 0.44
C CYS A 194 -0.51 33.08 0.28
N ALA A 195 -1.49 33.62 -0.45
CA ALA A 195 -1.67 35.06 -0.60
C ALA A 195 -2.26 35.73 0.65
N LEU A 196 -2.98 34.96 1.47
CA LEU A 196 -3.62 35.40 2.70
C LEU A 196 -3.12 34.57 3.86
N GLU A 197 -3.31 35.10 5.06
CA GLU A 197 -2.99 34.42 6.31
C GLU A 197 -4.25 34.12 7.11
N ASN A 198 -4.21 33.07 7.93
CA ASN A 198 -5.26 32.80 8.91
C ASN A 198 -4.65 32.47 10.27
N ASN A 199 -5.45 32.54 11.33
CA ASN A 199 -4.99 32.27 12.69
C ASN A 199 -4.27 30.91 12.81
N ARG A 200 -4.73 29.89 12.05
CA ARG A 200 -4.09 28.57 12.04
C ARG A 200 -2.69 28.61 11.44
N GLY A 201 -2.49 29.39 10.37
CA GLY A 201 -1.18 29.60 9.78
C GLY A 201 -0.24 30.30 10.76
N GLN A 202 -0.71 31.37 11.42
CA GLN A 202 0.08 32.07 12.43
C GLN A 202 0.45 31.16 13.60
N ASP A 203 -0.52 30.43 14.16
CA ASP A 203 -0.29 29.51 15.27
C ASP A 203 0.73 28.42 14.91
N LEU A 204 0.64 27.88 13.68
CA LEU A 204 1.55 26.84 13.18
C LEU A 204 2.96 27.39 12.89
N GLU A 205 3.06 28.60 12.36
CA GLU A 205 4.34 29.27 12.09
C GLU A 205 5.07 29.56 13.41
N ASN A 206 4.37 30.16 14.39
CA ASN A 206 4.90 30.42 15.72
C ASN A 206 5.40 29.12 16.39
N LEU A 207 4.58 28.06 16.40
CA LEU A 207 4.97 26.78 16.99
C LEU A 207 6.17 26.15 16.27
N SER A 208 6.24 26.28 14.94
CA SER A 208 7.36 25.77 14.15
C SER A 208 8.65 26.51 14.50
N ASN A 209 8.60 27.83 14.64
CA ASN A 209 9.74 28.64 15.07
C ASN A 209 10.19 28.28 16.49
N ASP A 210 9.25 28.19 17.44
CA ASP A 210 9.54 27.88 18.85
C ASP A 210 10.25 26.52 19.02
N LYS A 211 9.96 25.57 18.13
CA LYS A 211 10.54 24.22 18.15
C LYS A 211 11.62 23.98 17.10
N ALA A 212 11.99 25.02 16.36
CA ALA A 212 12.93 24.97 15.25
C ALA A 212 12.56 23.99 14.11
N PHE A 213 11.28 23.70 13.91
CA PHE A 213 10.81 22.90 12.77
C PHE A 213 10.73 23.76 11.51
N LEU A 214 11.08 23.16 10.36
CA LEU A 214 11.29 23.90 9.11
C LEU A 214 10.31 23.42 8.02
N PHE A 215 9.71 24.36 7.30
CA PHE A 215 8.85 24.07 6.15
C PHE A 215 9.67 23.75 4.90
N LEU A 216 9.31 22.68 4.19
CA LEU A 216 9.90 22.33 2.89
C LEU A 216 9.17 22.97 1.71
N ASN A 217 7.98 23.53 1.93
CA ASN A 217 7.20 24.22 0.92
C ASN A 217 8.01 25.40 0.34
N ASN A 218 8.02 25.52 -0.99
CA ASN A 218 8.81 26.55 -1.70
C ASN A 218 7.94 27.67 -2.30
N GLY A 219 6.69 27.79 -1.87
CA GLY A 219 5.71 28.74 -2.41
C GLY A 219 4.88 28.23 -3.59
N THR A 220 5.20 27.07 -4.16
CA THR A 220 4.36 26.47 -5.22
C THR A 220 3.00 26.07 -4.64
N HIS A 221 1.91 26.45 -5.31
CA HIS A 221 0.56 26.09 -4.89
C HIS A 221 0.34 24.58 -4.88
N THR A 222 -0.43 24.10 -3.90
CA THR A 222 -0.74 22.67 -3.71
C THR A 222 -2.23 22.40 -3.80
N TYR A 223 -3.07 23.43 -3.68
CA TYR A 223 -4.52 23.39 -3.80
C TYR A 223 -5.02 24.32 -4.90
N ARG A 224 -6.09 23.90 -5.58
CA ARG A 224 -6.83 24.72 -6.54
C ARG A 224 -8.34 24.65 -6.30
N SER A 225 -8.93 25.80 -5.99
CA SER A 225 -10.38 25.93 -5.93
C SER A 225 -10.97 26.01 -7.33
N HIS A 226 -11.84 25.05 -7.67
CA HIS A 226 -12.57 25.08 -8.93
C HIS A 226 -13.72 26.09 -8.91
N SER A 227 -14.26 26.38 -7.72
CA SER A 227 -15.40 27.29 -7.56
C SER A 227 -14.96 28.75 -7.67
N TYR A 228 -13.85 29.09 -7.04
CA TYR A 228 -13.35 30.47 -6.92
C TYR A 228 -12.16 30.77 -7.84
N ASN A 229 -11.67 29.76 -8.57
CA ASN A 229 -10.47 29.84 -9.39
C ASN A 229 -9.23 30.42 -8.67
N THR A 230 -9.10 30.10 -7.38
CA THR A 230 -7.95 30.49 -6.58
C THR A 230 -7.01 29.31 -6.38
N THR A 231 -5.74 29.62 -6.12
CA THR A 231 -4.72 28.64 -5.74
C THR A 231 -4.13 29.00 -4.39
N ASP A 232 -3.85 28.00 -3.57
CA ASP A 232 -3.23 28.15 -2.25
C ASP A 232 -2.21 27.03 -2.01
N ALA A 233 -1.33 27.20 -1.03
CA ALA A 233 -0.44 26.15 -0.51
C ALA A 233 -0.99 25.62 0.83
N LEU A 234 -1.93 24.67 0.78
CA LEU A 234 -2.62 24.12 1.97
C LEU A 234 -2.01 22.81 2.47
N ASP A 235 -1.45 22.03 1.55
CA ASP A 235 -0.68 20.83 1.87
C ASP A 235 0.74 21.23 2.29
N LEU A 236 1.07 20.97 3.55
CA LEU A 236 2.34 21.35 4.18
C LEU A 236 3.21 20.13 4.41
N THR A 237 4.51 20.34 4.30
CA THR A 237 5.55 19.39 4.70
C THR A 237 6.53 20.09 5.64
N ILE A 238 6.64 19.60 6.86
CA ILE A 238 7.47 20.17 7.93
C ILE A 238 8.49 19.12 8.36
N SER A 239 9.74 19.50 8.53
CA SER A 239 10.84 18.59 8.90
C SER A 239 11.53 19.08 10.17
N SER A 240 12.01 18.12 10.98
CA SER A 240 12.95 18.42 12.05
C SER A 240 14.29 18.91 11.48
N PRO A 241 15.05 19.74 12.25
CA PRO A 241 16.33 20.29 11.81
C PRO A 241 17.35 19.27 11.32
N ASP A 242 17.38 18.10 11.96
CA ASP A 242 18.35 17.04 11.68
C ASP A 242 18.10 16.34 10.34
N LEU A 243 16.86 16.38 9.82
CA LEU A 243 16.50 15.81 8.52
C LEU A 243 16.49 16.85 7.40
N PHE A 244 16.20 18.11 7.72
CA PHE A 244 15.96 19.17 6.73
C PHE A 244 17.05 19.28 5.64
N PRO A 245 18.36 19.22 5.95
CA PRO A 245 19.42 19.31 4.93
C PRO A 245 19.41 18.17 3.88
N TYR A 246 18.75 17.06 4.19
CA TYR A 246 18.65 15.88 3.33
C TYR A 246 17.32 15.81 2.57
N CYS A 247 16.43 16.77 2.80
CA CYS A 247 15.10 16.80 2.22
C CYS A 247 15.10 17.58 0.90
N SER A 248 14.29 17.09 -0.05
CA SER A 248 13.87 17.84 -1.22
C SER A 248 12.37 17.67 -1.42
N TRP A 249 11.77 18.68 -2.02
CA TRP A 249 10.32 18.82 -2.11
C TRP A 249 9.93 19.39 -3.46
N LYS A 250 8.88 18.82 -4.07
CA LYS A 250 8.26 19.39 -5.27
C LYS A 250 6.83 18.92 -5.47
N VAL A 251 6.02 19.78 -6.06
CA VAL A 251 4.72 19.42 -6.62
C VAL A 251 4.93 18.57 -7.89
N VAL A 252 4.10 17.54 -8.10
CA VAL A 252 4.16 16.66 -9.28
C VAL A 252 2.81 16.60 -10.01
N ASP A 253 2.78 15.85 -11.12
CA ASP A 253 1.68 15.81 -12.07
C ASP A 253 0.28 15.67 -11.44
N TYR A 254 -0.68 16.43 -11.97
CA TYR A 254 -2.04 16.51 -11.46
C TYR A 254 -2.83 15.18 -11.53
N VAL A 255 -3.39 14.74 -10.41
CA VAL A 255 -4.10 13.44 -10.32
C VAL A 255 -5.62 13.52 -10.45
N GLY A 256 -6.20 14.72 -10.60
CA GLY A 256 -7.66 14.89 -10.66
C GLY A 256 -8.35 15.08 -9.31
N SER A 257 -7.59 15.35 -8.25
CA SER A 257 -8.09 15.92 -6.99
C SER A 257 -8.11 17.46 -7.10
N ASP A 258 -8.70 18.20 -6.18
CA ASP A 258 -8.47 19.65 -6.05
C ASP A 258 -7.08 19.97 -5.45
N HIS A 259 -6.38 18.96 -4.96
CA HIS A 259 -4.99 19.06 -4.49
C HIS A 259 -4.01 18.36 -5.44
N TYR A 260 -2.80 18.91 -5.53
CA TYR A 260 -1.70 18.34 -6.28
C TYR A 260 -0.88 17.39 -5.39
N PRO A 261 -0.39 16.26 -5.94
CA PRO A 261 0.53 15.43 -5.19
C PRO A 261 1.89 16.12 -5.01
N ILE A 262 2.52 15.84 -3.88
CA ILE A 262 3.82 16.35 -3.50
C ILE A 262 4.79 15.18 -3.37
N LEU A 263 5.91 15.25 -4.09
CA LEU A 263 7.02 14.32 -3.92
C LEU A 263 8.03 14.91 -2.94
N ILE A 264 8.30 14.14 -1.89
CA ILE A 264 9.32 14.42 -0.88
C ILE A 264 10.40 13.35 -1.03
N GLU A 265 11.65 13.77 -1.22
CA GLU A 265 12.79 12.85 -1.20
C GLU A 265 13.69 13.18 -0.02
N LEU A 266 14.03 12.14 0.74
CA LEU A 266 14.92 12.21 1.88
C LEU A 266 16.17 11.38 1.56
N ASP A 267 17.29 12.06 1.32
CA ASP A 267 18.61 11.45 1.03
C ASP A 267 19.33 11.08 2.33
N TYR A 268 18.64 10.30 3.17
CA TYR A 268 19.11 9.85 4.47
C TYR A 268 19.45 8.36 4.39
N ASP A 269 20.58 7.92 4.98
CA ASP A 269 21.07 6.53 4.92
C ASP A 269 20.15 5.59 5.71
N ILE A 270 19.02 5.22 5.10
CA ILE A 270 18.06 4.27 5.64
C ILE A 270 18.40 2.90 5.09
N LYS A 271 19.13 2.14 5.90
CA LYS A 271 19.40 0.72 5.61
C LYS A 271 18.16 -0.09 5.96
N THR A 272 17.23 -0.21 5.03
CA THR A 272 16.09 -1.12 5.22
C THR A 272 16.51 -2.57 5.01
N TYR A 273 15.78 -3.51 5.61
CA TYR A 273 15.96 -4.91 5.21
C TYR A 273 15.45 -5.07 3.79
N GLY A 274 16.30 -5.48 2.87
CA GLY A 274 15.85 -5.89 1.55
C GLY A 274 15.16 -7.25 1.68
N ASN A 275 13.93 -7.39 1.16
CA ASN A 275 13.35 -8.71 0.96
C ASN A 275 14.05 -9.37 -0.24
N ASN A 276 15.27 -9.85 -0.02
CA ASN A 276 16.04 -10.64 -0.97
C ASN A 276 15.62 -12.11 -0.91
N ASN A 277 14.33 -12.39 -0.78
CA ASN A 277 13.84 -13.76 -0.98
C ASN A 277 14.10 -14.13 -2.44
N ILE A 278 15.22 -14.82 -2.64
CA ILE A 278 15.56 -15.53 -3.84
C ILE A 278 14.83 -16.86 -3.73
N TYR A 279 14.04 -17.19 -4.74
CA TYR A 279 13.27 -18.42 -4.76
C TYR A 279 13.95 -19.41 -5.70
N TRP A 280 14.02 -20.66 -5.26
CA TRP A 280 14.38 -21.78 -6.11
C TRP A 280 13.34 -21.92 -7.23
N ASN A 281 13.79 -21.97 -8.48
CA ASN A 281 12.94 -22.23 -9.61
C ASN A 281 13.04 -23.70 -10.02
N PHE A 282 12.33 -24.56 -9.30
CA PHE A 282 12.32 -26.01 -9.57
C PHE A 282 11.80 -26.37 -10.96
N LYS A 283 11.06 -25.48 -11.65
CA LYS A 283 10.64 -25.69 -13.05
C LYS A 283 11.79 -25.60 -14.05
N LYS A 284 12.90 -24.94 -13.69
CA LYS A 284 14.10 -24.82 -14.52
C LYS A 284 15.29 -25.60 -13.94
N ALA A 285 15.03 -26.49 -12.98
CA ALA A 285 16.07 -27.30 -12.38
C ALA A 285 16.65 -28.28 -13.41
N ASN A 286 17.97 -28.38 -13.46
CA ASN A 286 18.65 -29.47 -14.14
C ASN A 286 18.78 -30.64 -13.17
N TRP A 287 17.78 -31.53 -13.16
CA TRP A 287 17.74 -32.65 -12.22
C TRP A 287 18.88 -33.66 -12.41
N THR A 288 19.34 -33.85 -13.65
CA THR A 288 20.50 -34.71 -13.95
C THR A 288 21.78 -34.17 -13.33
N LEU A 289 22.00 -32.85 -13.42
CA LEU A 289 23.14 -32.19 -12.77
C LEU A 289 23.02 -32.22 -11.24
N PHE A 290 21.81 -32.05 -10.71
CA PHE A 290 21.55 -32.15 -9.26
C PHE A 290 21.92 -33.53 -8.73
N GLU A 291 21.45 -34.58 -9.39
CA GLU A 291 21.72 -35.98 -9.02
C GLU A 291 23.21 -36.29 -9.07
N LYS A 292 23.89 -35.92 -10.17
CA LYS A 292 25.34 -36.06 -10.30
C LYS A 292 26.08 -35.38 -9.14
N ASN A 293 25.79 -34.11 -8.89
CA ASN A 293 26.46 -33.34 -7.84
C ASN A 293 26.19 -33.92 -6.44
N LEU A 294 24.97 -34.40 -6.18
CA LEU A 294 24.61 -34.98 -4.89
C LEU A 294 25.37 -36.29 -4.65
N ASN A 295 25.40 -37.17 -5.65
CA ASN A 295 26.11 -38.45 -5.56
C ASN A 295 27.61 -38.25 -5.35
N GLU A 296 28.24 -37.30 -6.06
CA GLU A 296 29.66 -36.96 -5.86
C GLU A 296 29.94 -36.43 -4.44
N GLN A 297 29.03 -35.63 -3.86
CA GLN A 297 29.19 -35.09 -2.51
C GLN A 297 29.00 -36.15 -1.42
N LEU A 298 28.06 -37.08 -1.61
CA LEU A 298 27.82 -38.19 -0.68
C LEU A 298 28.96 -39.21 -0.72
N GLN A 299 29.54 -39.48 -1.90
CA GLN A 299 30.71 -40.37 -2.02
C GLN A 299 31.97 -39.82 -1.34
N LYS A 300 32.14 -38.49 -1.33
CA LYS A 300 33.28 -37.82 -0.67
C LYS A 300 33.18 -37.81 0.86
N ASN A 301 31.99 -38.03 1.41
CA ASN A 301 31.74 -37.98 2.85
C ASN A 301 31.12 -39.30 3.31
N PRO A 302 31.94 -40.34 3.57
CA PRO A 302 31.44 -41.64 4.02
C PRO A 302 30.73 -41.53 5.37
N ILE A 303 29.81 -42.46 5.60
CA ILE A 303 28.96 -42.61 6.80
C ILE A 303 29.85 -42.77 8.05
N THR A 304 29.46 -42.13 9.15
CA THR A 304 30.22 -42.12 10.42
C THR A 304 29.27 -42.32 11.59
N GLU A 305 29.68 -42.87 12.73
CA GLU A 305 28.76 -43.14 13.86
C GLU A 305 28.12 -41.89 14.52
N ASN A 306 28.50 -40.68 14.11
CA ASN A 306 27.95 -39.44 14.63
C ASN A 306 26.74 -38.94 13.80
N LEU A 307 25.54 -39.27 14.26
CA LEU A 307 24.27 -38.95 13.61
C LEU A 307 24.02 -37.44 13.40
N GLU A 308 24.51 -36.57 14.30
CA GLU A 308 24.39 -35.11 14.12
C GLU A 308 25.26 -34.61 12.97
N ASN A 309 26.49 -35.12 12.88
CA ASN A 309 27.41 -34.78 11.81
C ASN A 309 26.90 -35.31 10.46
N GLU A 310 26.37 -36.53 10.43
CA GLU A 310 25.77 -37.12 9.24
C GLU A 310 24.59 -36.30 8.72
N TRP A 311 23.67 -35.91 9.61
CA TRP A 311 22.55 -35.07 9.24
C TRP A 311 23.01 -33.72 8.69
N PHE A 312 24.03 -33.11 9.30
CA PHE A 312 24.61 -31.87 8.82
C PHE A 312 25.21 -32.02 7.42
N VAL A 313 26.01 -33.07 7.19
CA VAL A 313 26.64 -33.38 5.91
C VAL A 313 25.58 -33.65 4.84
N PHE A 314 24.61 -34.52 5.11
CA PHE A 314 23.54 -34.84 4.17
C PHE A 314 22.74 -33.60 3.76
N LYS A 315 22.32 -32.80 4.74
CA LYS A 315 21.60 -31.55 4.50
C LYS A 315 22.47 -30.58 3.68
N HIS A 316 23.74 -30.43 4.01
CA HIS A 316 24.66 -29.54 3.29
C HIS A 316 24.86 -30.01 1.84
N SER A 317 25.07 -31.31 1.61
CA SER A 317 25.19 -31.91 0.28
C SER A 317 23.97 -31.62 -0.60
N ILE A 318 22.75 -31.73 -0.06
CA ILE A 318 21.52 -31.37 -0.78
C ILE A 318 21.51 -29.88 -1.17
N PHE A 319 21.88 -28.99 -0.25
CA PHE A 319 21.89 -27.55 -0.54
C PHE A 319 22.93 -27.18 -1.58
N THR A 320 24.14 -27.73 -1.48
CA THR A 320 25.25 -27.50 -2.41
C THR A 320 24.92 -28.04 -3.80
N ALA A 321 24.38 -29.26 -3.90
CA ALA A 321 23.94 -29.83 -5.17
C ALA A 321 22.83 -28.98 -5.80
N ALA A 322 21.86 -28.52 -4.99
CA ALA A 322 20.79 -27.64 -5.45
C ALA A 322 21.34 -26.30 -5.94
N GLU A 323 22.36 -25.73 -5.30
CA GLU A 323 22.95 -24.43 -5.68
C GLU A 323 23.56 -24.44 -7.08
N GLY A 324 24.19 -25.54 -7.48
CA GLY A 324 24.72 -25.72 -8.83
C GLY A 324 23.67 -26.07 -9.89
N ALA A 325 22.56 -26.69 -9.50
CA ALA A 325 21.63 -27.32 -10.44
C ALA A 325 20.26 -26.65 -10.56
N VAL A 326 19.83 -25.91 -9.55
CA VAL A 326 18.50 -25.27 -9.50
C VAL A 326 18.66 -23.76 -9.60
N PRO A 327 18.25 -23.14 -10.73
CA PRO A 327 18.32 -21.71 -10.89
C PRO A 327 17.55 -20.98 -9.80
N ARG A 328 18.19 -19.95 -9.27
CA ARG A 328 17.68 -19.10 -8.21
C ARG A 328 17.32 -17.74 -8.78
N GLY A 329 16.10 -17.28 -8.54
CA GLY A 329 15.60 -16.05 -9.15
C GLY A 329 14.74 -15.22 -8.21
N LYS A 330 14.65 -13.93 -8.50
CA LYS A 330 13.64 -13.06 -7.89
C LYS A 330 12.32 -13.27 -8.64
N HIS A 331 11.25 -13.51 -7.91
CA HIS A 331 9.93 -13.17 -8.47
C HIS A 331 9.93 -11.66 -8.70
N LYS A 332 9.71 -11.19 -9.94
CA LYS A 332 9.35 -9.79 -10.19
C LYS A 332 8.06 -9.50 -9.43
N LYS A 333 8.18 -8.98 -8.21
CA LYS A 333 7.05 -8.46 -7.44
C LYS A 333 6.80 -7.04 -7.94
N THR A 334 5.87 -6.96 -8.88
CA THR A 334 4.82 -5.94 -9.08
C THR A 334 4.59 -5.82 -10.58
N ARG A 335 3.48 -6.40 -11.06
CA ARG A 335 2.80 -5.75 -12.19
C ARG A 335 2.13 -4.52 -11.60
N PRO A 336 2.28 -3.32 -12.19
CA PRO A 336 1.44 -2.19 -11.85
C PRO A 336 -0.02 -2.65 -11.80
N ALA A 337 -0.78 -2.16 -10.82
CA ALA A 337 -2.19 -2.56 -10.67
C ALA A 337 -3.04 -2.15 -11.89
N PHE A 338 -2.54 -1.21 -12.69
CA PHE A 338 -3.13 -0.68 -13.90
C PHE A 338 -1.98 -0.27 -14.84
N THR A 339 -1.96 -0.72 -16.09
CA THR A 339 -1.04 -0.20 -17.12
C THR A 339 -1.82 0.72 -18.04
N ASN A 340 -1.29 1.92 -18.24
CA ASN A 340 -1.94 3.07 -18.88
C ASN A 340 -1.68 3.08 -20.39
N ASP A 341 -1.95 1.96 -21.06
CA ASP A 341 -1.55 1.75 -22.46
C ASP A 341 -2.64 2.22 -23.45
N SER A 342 -3.77 2.76 -22.98
CA SER A 342 -4.83 3.30 -23.85
C SER A 342 -4.39 4.63 -24.46
N GLN A 343 -4.29 4.66 -25.80
CA GLN A 343 -3.90 5.86 -26.54
C GLN A 343 -4.91 7.01 -26.34
N ASP A 344 -6.20 6.70 -26.23
CA ASP A 344 -7.24 7.71 -26.02
C ASP A 344 -7.18 8.30 -24.62
N LEU A 345 -6.87 7.48 -23.62
CA LEU A 345 -6.61 7.99 -22.27
C LEU A 345 -5.42 8.94 -22.25
N GLN A 346 -4.32 8.60 -22.94
CA GLN A 346 -3.14 9.47 -23.02
C GLN A 346 -3.45 10.82 -23.69
N LYS A 347 -4.25 10.82 -24.78
CA LYS A 347 -4.73 12.06 -25.42
C LYS A 347 -5.54 12.93 -24.44
N LEU A 348 -6.46 12.34 -23.69
CA LEU A 348 -7.26 13.05 -22.69
C LEU A 348 -6.40 13.63 -21.55
N LEU A 349 -5.39 12.88 -21.10
CA LEU A 349 -4.44 13.35 -20.09
C LEU A 349 -3.61 14.52 -20.60
N ALA A 350 -3.08 14.44 -21.83
CA ALA A 350 -2.33 15.52 -22.46
C ALA A 350 -3.20 16.77 -22.68
N LYS A 351 -4.44 16.59 -23.13
CA LYS A 351 -5.40 17.69 -23.29
C LYS A 351 -5.69 18.40 -21.96
N ARG A 352 -5.87 17.62 -20.88
CA ARG A 352 -6.05 18.18 -19.54
C ARG A 352 -4.84 18.98 -19.08
N GLU A 353 -3.63 18.47 -19.32
CA GLU A 353 -2.39 19.15 -18.96
C GLU A 353 -2.24 20.49 -19.70
N HIS A 354 -2.46 20.49 -21.01
CA HIS A 354 -2.46 21.71 -21.83
C HIS A 354 -3.45 22.75 -21.31
N LEU A 355 -4.68 22.33 -20.98
CA LEU A 355 -5.69 23.23 -20.42
C LEU A 355 -5.30 23.77 -19.03
N LEU A 356 -4.68 22.96 -18.18
CA LEU A 356 -4.21 23.44 -16.88
C LEU A 356 -3.13 24.51 -17.04
N GLN A 357 -2.23 24.34 -18.00
CA GLN A 357 -1.18 25.30 -18.33
C GLN A 357 -1.76 26.61 -18.92
N SER A 358 -2.68 26.51 -19.88
CA SER A 358 -3.30 27.69 -20.50
C SER A 358 -4.25 28.43 -19.53
N HIS A 359 -4.89 27.70 -18.61
CA HIS A 359 -5.81 28.29 -17.63
C HIS A 359 -5.08 29.16 -16.59
N ASN A 360 -3.81 28.91 -16.31
CA ASN A 360 -3.03 29.79 -15.41
C ASN A 360 -2.82 31.19 -16.01
N LEU A 361 -3.09 31.39 -17.31
CA LEU A 361 -2.89 32.65 -18.02
C LEU A 361 -4.20 33.42 -18.29
N ASN A 362 -5.34 32.74 -18.43
CA ASN A 362 -6.63 33.35 -18.73
C ASN A 362 -7.76 32.68 -17.95
N ASP A 363 -8.38 33.41 -17.03
CA ASP A 363 -9.57 32.96 -16.31
C ASP A 363 -10.81 33.10 -17.21
N ASN A 364 -11.33 31.98 -17.71
CA ASN A 364 -12.60 31.94 -18.43
C ASN A 364 -13.45 30.75 -17.95
N THR A 365 -14.73 31.00 -17.74
CA THR A 365 -15.76 30.01 -17.38
C THR A 365 -15.79 28.83 -18.35
N ASP A 366 -15.53 29.06 -19.64
CA ASP A 366 -15.50 28.00 -20.66
C ASP A 366 -14.38 26.99 -20.41
N THR A 367 -13.18 27.46 -20.04
CA THR A 367 -12.02 26.60 -19.73
C THR A 367 -12.33 25.70 -18.53
N ARG A 368 -13.06 26.22 -17.53
CA ARG A 368 -13.51 25.43 -16.37
C ARG A 368 -14.50 24.35 -16.77
N ILE A 369 -15.47 24.67 -17.61
CA ILE A 369 -16.45 23.71 -18.13
C ILE A 369 -15.72 22.60 -18.90
N GLU A 370 -14.74 22.97 -19.74
CA GLU A 370 -13.96 22.01 -20.52
C GLU A 370 -13.09 21.10 -19.62
N LEU A 371 -12.42 21.65 -18.60
CA LEU A 371 -11.68 20.84 -17.62
C LEU A 371 -12.58 19.84 -16.90
N ASN A 372 -13.78 20.24 -16.49
CA ASN A 372 -14.75 19.34 -15.87
C ASN A 372 -15.19 18.22 -16.83
N LYS A 373 -15.42 18.56 -18.10
CA LYS A 373 -15.77 17.60 -19.15
C LYS A 373 -14.66 16.58 -19.36
N ILE A 374 -13.41 17.02 -19.51
CA ILE A 374 -12.25 16.14 -19.70
C ILE A 374 -12.00 15.27 -18.47
N ASN A 375 -12.14 15.82 -17.26
CA ASN A 375 -12.04 15.03 -16.02
C ASN A 375 -13.12 13.94 -15.95
N ALA A 376 -14.34 14.19 -16.45
CA ALA A 376 -15.39 13.19 -16.54
C ALA A 376 -15.08 12.13 -17.62
N GLU A 377 -14.57 12.53 -18.78
CA GLU A 377 -14.15 11.63 -19.86
C GLU A 377 -13.02 10.71 -19.43
N ILE A 378 -11.98 11.24 -18.77
CA ILE A 378 -10.90 10.45 -18.16
C ILE A 378 -11.48 9.40 -17.21
N LYS A 379 -12.40 9.79 -16.32
CA LYS A 379 -13.02 8.85 -15.38
C LYS A 379 -13.78 7.72 -16.11
N ARG A 380 -14.52 8.06 -17.18
CA ARG A 380 -15.23 7.07 -18.00
C ARG A 380 -14.25 6.11 -18.68
N GLU A 381 -13.18 6.63 -19.25
CA GLU A 381 -12.17 5.84 -19.96
C GLU A 381 -11.47 4.86 -19.01
N TYR A 382 -11.05 5.30 -17.81
CA TYR A 382 -10.52 4.39 -16.80
C TYR A 382 -11.52 3.28 -16.40
N CYS A 383 -12.80 3.60 -16.27
CA CYS A 383 -13.84 2.61 -16.00
C CYS A 383 -13.99 1.62 -17.16
N SER A 384 -13.99 2.10 -18.40
CA SER A 384 -14.04 1.29 -19.62
C SER A 384 -12.87 0.30 -19.70
N ILE A 385 -11.64 0.78 -19.50
CA ILE A 385 -10.42 -0.06 -19.50
C ILE A 385 -10.52 -1.15 -18.42
N LYS A 386 -10.98 -0.81 -17.21
CA LYS A 386 -11.17 -1.79 -16.13
C LYS A 386 -12.23 -2.84 -16.49
N GLN A 387 -13.31 -2.42 -17.13
CA GLN A 387 -14.36 -3.32 -17.59
C GLN A 387 -13.87 -4.26 -18.69
N SER A 388 -13.13 -3.76 -19.68
CA SER A 388 -12.50 -4.57 -20.72
C SER A 388 -11.54 -5.59 -20.12
N ASN A 389 -10.63 -5.15 -19.25
CA ASN A 389 -9.69 -6.04 -18.56
C ASN A 389 -10.40 -7.15 -17.76
N TRP A 390 -11.56 -6.84 -17.17
CA TRP A 390 -12.39 -7.83 -16.48
C TRP A 390 -13.03 -8.82 -17.47
N GLN A 391 -13.57 -8.34 -18.59
CA GLN A 391 -14.14 -9.19 -19.63
C GLN A 391 -13.09 -10.12 -20.25
N ASP A 392 -11.89 -9.61 -20.54
CA ASP A 392 -10.79 -10.40 -21.08
C ASP A 392 -10.31 -11.45 -20.08
N LEU A 393 -10.25 -11.07 -18.79
CA LEU A 393 -9.98 -12.03 -17.73
C LEU A 393 -11.04 -13.13 -17.69
N CYS A 394 -12.33 -12.80 -17.77
CA CYS A 394 -13.44 -13.77 -17.81
C CYS A 394 -13.34 -14.69 -19.04
N LYS A 395 -13.07 -14.15 -20.22
CA LYS A 395 -12.86 -14.93 -21.46
C LYS A 395 -11.67 -15.88 -21.36
N SER A 396 -10.63 -15.51 -20.60
CA SER A 396 -9.46 -16.36 -20.40
C SER A 396 -9.66 -17.52 -19.41
N LEU A 397 -10.84 -17.63 -18.77
CA LEU A 397 -11.16 -18.73 -17.87
C LEU A 397 -11.78 -19.88 -18.65
N ASP A 398 -11.23 -21.07 -18.48
CA ASP A 398 -11.68 -22.31 -19.09
C ASP A 398 -11.63 -23.48 -18.09
N TYR A 399 -12.02 -24.68 -18.52
CA TYR A 399 -11.96 -25.91 -17.72
C TYR A 399 -10.54 -26.33 -17.33
N LYS A 400 -9.50 -25.79 -17.97
CA LYS A 400 -8.08 -26.04 -17.61
C LYS A 400 -7.58 -25.06 -16.55
N THR A 401 -8.37 -24.05 -16.21
CA THR A 401 -7.97 -23.03 -15.25
C THR A 401 -7.88 -23.64 -13.86
N PRO A 402 -6.72 -23.56 -13.16
CA PRO A 402 -6.56 -24.21 -11.87
C PRO A 402 -7.62 -23.76 -10.86
N ASN A 403 -8.24 -24.71 -10.17
CA ASN A 403 -9.27 -24.44 -9.15
C ASN A 403 -8.85 -23.38 -8.13
N THR A 404 -7.57 -23.36 -7.72
CA THR A 404 -7.06 -22.32 -6.80
C THR A 404 -7.14 -20.89 -7.37
N ARG A 405 -7.08 -20.71 -8.69
CA ARG A 405 -7.23 -19.41 -9.37
C ARG A 405 -8.71 -19.02 -9.44
N LEU A 406 -9.59 -19.97 -9.79
CA LEU A 406 -11.05 -19.76 -9.80
C LEU A 406 -11.56 -19.38 -8.41
N TRP A 407 -11.19 -20.13 -7.36
CA TRP A 407 -11.56 -19.81 -5.98
C TRP A 407 -11.02 -18.46 -5.50
N ARG A 408 -9.82 -18.06 -5.96
CA ARG A 408 -9.28 -16.71 -5.67
C ARG A 408 -10.13 -15.62 -6.33
N LEU A 409 -10.57 -15.82 -7.57
CA LEU A 409 -11.44 -14.88 -8.27
C LEU A 409 -12.83 -14.82 -7.62
N ALA A 410 -13.44 -15.97 -7.33
CA ALA A 410 -14.72 -16.07 -6.64
C ALA A 410 -14.69 -15.35 -5.28
N LYS A 411 -13.64 -15.56 -4.46
CA LYS A 411 -13.46 -14.85 -3.17
C LYS A 411 -13.32 -13.33 -3.30
N ASN A 412 -12.83 -12.85 -4.44
CA ASN A 412 -12.74 -11.41 -4.70
C ASN A 412 -14.09 -10.83 -5.16
N LEU A 413 -14.94 -11.64 -5.80
CA LEU A 413 -16.28 -11.24 -6.28
C LEU A 413 -17.38 -11.34 -5.22
N THR A 414 -17.35 -12.37 -4.37
CA THR A 414 -18.36 -12.60 -3.31
C THR A 414 -18.40 -11.50 -2.25
N LYS A 415 -17.49 -10.52 -2.33
CA LYS A 415 -17.46 -9.32 -1.47
C LYS A 415 -18.05 -8.06 -2.09
N TYR A 416 -18.48 -8.07 -3.37
CA TYR A 416 -18.81 -6.82 -4.07
C TYR A 416 -20.07 -6.77 -4.96
N ASN A 417 -20.71 -7.88 -5.40
CA ASN A 417 -22.03 -7.79 -6.04
C ASN A 417 -22.62 -9.16 -6.41
N HIS A 418 -23.94 -9.32 -6.33
CA HIS A 418 -24.66 -10.59 -6.62
C HIS A 418 -24.82 -10.90 -8.12
N ARG A 419 -24.82 -9.89 -9.01
CA ARG A 419 -25.13 -10.06 -10.45
C ARG A 419 -24.06 -10.84 -11.25
N TRP A 420 -22.79 -10.71 -10.89
CA TRP A 420 -21.65 -11.34 -11.60
C TRP A 420 -21.26 -12.70 -11.02
N LYS A 421 -21.99 -13.15 -9.99
CA LYS A 421 -21.77 -14.41 -9.28
C LYS A 421 -22.12 -15.62 -10.17
N ILE A 422 -23.02 -15.45 -11.13
CA ILE A 422 -23.65 -16.54 -11.88
C ILE A 422 -22.67 -17.17 -12.91
N GLN A 423 -21.88 -16.37 -13.63
CA GLN A 423 -20.94 -16.90 -14.63
C GLN A 423 -19.81 -17.73 -14.03
N ILE A 424 -19.18 -17.27 -12.94
CA ILE A 424 -18.08 -18.01 -12.32
C ILE A 424 -18.58 -19.23 -11.53
N LEU A 425 -19.75 -19.14 -10.88
CA LEU A 425 -20.33 -20.31 -10.23
C LEU A 425 -20.69 -21.40 -11.23
N SER A 426 -21.20 -21.05 -12.42
CA SER A 426 -21.55 -22.03 -13.45
C SER A 426 -20.36 -22.91 -13.86
N LEU A 427 -19.16 -22.32 -14.01
CA LEU A 427 -17.92 -23.05 -14.32
C LEU A 427 -17.44 -23.93 -13.16
N VAL A 428 -17.68 -23.54 -11.91
CA VAL A 428 -17.30 -24.32 -10.72
C VAL A 428 -18.28 -25.46 -10.46
N SER A 429 -19.56 -25.30 -10.79
CA SER A 429 -20.59 -26.34 -10.64
C SER A 429 -20.56 -27.42 -11.73
N MET A 430 -19.81 -27.22 -12.82
CA MET A 430 -19.61 -28.25 -13.85
C MET A 430 -18.54 -29.30 -13.51
N GLU A 431 -17.87 -29.19 -12.35
CA GLU A 431 -16.83 -30.13 -11.88
C GLU A 431 -17.24 -30.98 -10.65
N LEU A 432 -18.52 -31.08 -10.32
CA LEU A 432 -18.99 -32.10 -9.36
C LEU A 432 -19.56 -33.30 -10.13
N PRO A 433 -18.81 -34.41 -10.31
CA PRO A 433 -19.46 -35.68 -10.56
C PRO A 433 -20.25 -36.06 -9.29
N LEU A 434 -21.53 -36.39 -9.48
CA LEU A 434 -22.38 -37.03 -8.48
C LEU A 434 -21.77 -38.35 -8.00
#